data_AF-A0A7S2PVN0-F1
#
_entry.id   AF-A0A7S2PVN0-F1
#
_cell.length_a   1.000
_cell.length_b   1.000
_cell.length_c   1.000
_cell.angle_alpha   90.00
_cell.angle_beta   90.00
_cell.angle_gamma   90.00
#
_symmetry.space_group_name_H-M   'P 1'
#
loop_
_entity.id
_entity.type
_entity.pdbx_description
1 polymer ?
#
loop_
_entity_poly.entity_id
_entity_poly.type
_entity_poly.pdbx_seq_one_letter_code
_entity_poly.pdbx_strand_id
1 'polypeptide(L)'
;ITGGLGGLGVLATYEIAAAGAPYVVTTSRSGRVAAGQRELVQLQEHMRQTTEQYNVRADGGDMAALNDIFQWIQRPDAPASEDLDIFNVCLAGLAQASSLEPEDVDKLKGIKAHIEETCAMLQHEIDEKRGTSREEWLLREMNKRIGYINGLLDKHGGARTAAAEA
;
A
#
# COMPACT_ATOMS: atom_id res chain seq x y z
N ILE A 1 17.58 -6.65 -3.49
CA ILE A 1 19.00 -6.46 -3.87
C ILE A 1 19.91 -7.09 -2.81
N THR A 2 20.54 -8.22 -3.13
CA THR A 2 21.53 -8.84 -2.24
C THR A 2 22.84 -8.06 -2.25
N GLY A 3 23.41 -7.77 -1.09
CA GLY A 3 24.57 -6.87 -0.98
C GLY A 3 24.23 -5.40 -1.24
N GLY A 4 22.95 -5.00 -1.10
CA GLY A 4 22.46 -3.67 -1.48
C GLY A 4 23.06 -2.51 -0.67
N LEU A 5 23.70 -2.78 0.47
CA LEU A 5 24.38 -1.76 1.28
C LEU A 5 25.86 -1.55 0.89
N GLY A 6 26.36 -2.25 -0.13
CA GLY A 6 27.68 -2.01 -0.74
C GLY A 6 27.66 -0.86 -1.75
N GLY A 7 28.84 -0.44 -2.24
CA GLY A 7 28.95 0.71 -3.16
C GLY A 7 28.07 0.62 -4.41
N LEU A 8 28.18 -0.47 -5.17
CA LEU A 8 27.32 -0.70 -6.33
C LEU A 8 25.87 -1.03 -5.95
N GLY A 9 25.66 -1.67 -4.81
CA GLY A 9 24.33 -2.04 -4.33
C GLY A 9 23.47 -0.81 -4.05
N VAL A 10 24.05 0.24 -3.48
CA VAL A 10 23.34 1.49 -3.17
C VAL A 10 22.97 2.22 -4.47
N LEU A 11 23.85 2.23 -5.47
CA LEU A 11 23.54 2.81 -6.79
C LEU A 11 22.42 2.04 -7.50
N ALA A 12 22.46 0.70 -7.47
CA ALA A 12 21.37 -0.11 -8.03
C ALA A 12 20.03 0.11 -7.29
N THR A 13 20.09 0.30 -5.97
CA THR A 13 18.92 0.66 -5.15
C THR A 13 18.37 2.02 -5.59
N TYR A 14 19.25 2.99 -5.88
CA TYR A 14 18.88 4.32 -6.33
C TYR A 14 18.20 4.32 -7.68
N GLU A 15 18.75 3.61 -8.67
CA GLU A 15 18.13 3.51 -9.98
C GLU A 15 16.74 2.85 -9.91
N ILE A 16 16.57 1.81 -9.09
CA ILE A 16 15.27 1.15 -8.91
C ILE A 16 14.27 2.08 -8.19
N ALA A 17 14.72 2.82 -7.18
CA ALA A 17 13.90 3.81 -6.49
C ALA A 17 13.48 4.95 -7.45
N ALA A 18 14.43 5.48 -8.24
CA ALA A 18 14.19 6.53 -9.22
C ALA A 18 13.26 6.08 -10.36
N ALA A 19 13.28 4.79 -10.71
CA ALA A 19 12.34 4.19 -11.66
C ALA A 19 10.90 4.08 -11.11
N GLY A 20 10.66 4.46 -9.85
CA GLY A 20 9.32 4.47 -9.24
C GLY A 20 8.92 3.11 -8.66
N ALA A 21 9.88 2.26 -8.29
CA ALA A 21 9.54 1.04 -7.57
C ALA A 21 8.79 1.37 -6.27
N PRO A 22 7.73 0.63 -5.93
CA PRO A 22 6.91 0.95 -4.74
C PRO A 22 7.67 0.71 -3.43
N TYR A 23 8.63 -0.21 -3.43
CA TYR A 23 9.52 -0.47 -2.31
C TYR A 23 10.81 -1.14 -2.80
N VAL A 24 11.88 -1.04 -2.01
CA VAL A 24 13.15 -1.71 -2.28
C VAL A 24 13.62 -2.45 -1.04
N VAL A 25 13.92 -3.74 -1.20
CA VAL A 25 14.49 -4.58 -0.14
C VAL A 25 15.96 -4.81 -0.42
N THR A 26 16.82 -4.42 0.51
CA THR A 26 18.26 -4.69 0.46
C THR A 26 18.63 -5.72 1.52
N THR A 27 19.59 -6.60 1.20
CA THR A 27 20.17 -7.52 2.18
C THR A 27 21.67 -7.29 2.35
N SER A 28 22.16 -7.42 3.57
CA SER A 28 23.58 -7.35 3.89
C SER A 28 23.89 -8.10 5.18
N ARG A 29 25.02 -8.81 5.22
CA ARG A 29 25.49 -9.50 6.43
C ARG A 29 25.75 -8.55 7.59
N SER A 30 26.28 -7.36 7.29
CA SER A 30 26.62 -6.35 8.30
C SER A 30 25.42 -5.51 8.72
N GLY A 31 24.41 -5.37 7.86
CA GLY A 31 23.31 -4.42 8.02
C GLY A 31 23.73 -2.94 8.01
N ARG A 32 25.01 -2.65 7.74
CA ARG A 32 25.57 -1.30 7.69
C ARG A 32 25.85 -0.94 6.24
N VAL A 33 25.57 0.32 5.88
CA VAL A 33 26.11 0.93 4.66
C VAL A 33 27.62 0.82 4.69
N ALA A 34 28.23 0.53 3.55
CA ALA A 34 29.69 0.45 3.41
C ALA A 34 30.35 1.64 4.12
N ALA A 35 31.03 1.35 5.23
CA ALA A 35 31.60 2.34 6.12
C ALA A 35 32.69 3.11 5.37
N GLY A 36 32.49 4.41 5.15
CA GLY A 36 33.54 5.31 4.67
C GLY A 36 33.14 6.28 3.56
N GLN A 37 32.01 6.08 2.88
CA GLN A 37 31.58 6.98 1.80
C GLN A 37 30.35 7.78 2.23
N ARG A 38 30.56 9.06 2.55
CA ARG A 38 29.49 9.99 2.98
C ARG A 38 28.43 10.13 1.90
N GLU A 39 28.86 10.05 0.64
CA GLU A 39 28.04 10.15 -0.55
C GLU A 39 27.00 9.02 -0.61
N LEU A 40 27.37 7.79 -0.23
CA LEU A 40 26.43 6.66 -0.22
C LEU A 40 25.39 6.78 0.89
N VAL A 41 25.77 7.32 2.04
CA VAL A 41 24.84 7.58 3.15
C VAL A 41 23.85 8.67 2.75
N GLN A 42 24.32 9.74 2.11
CA GLN A 42 23.45 10.79 1.57
C GLN A 42 22.49 10.25 0.52
N LEU A 43 22.97 9.40 -0.39
CA LEU A 43 22.13 8.80 -1.42
C LEU A 43 21.06 7.90 -0.80
N GLN A 44 21.42 7.10 0.20
CA GLN A 44 20.44 6.27 0.92
C GLN A 44 19.37 7.10 1.60
N GLU A 45 19.76 8.20 2.25
CA GLU A 45 18.81 9.02 2.97
C GLU A 45 17.91 9.85 2.04
N HIS A 46 18.41 10.21 0.86
CA HIS A 46 17.57 10.75 -0.20
C HIS A 46 16.54 9.70 -0.69
N MET A 47 16.97 8.47 -0.97
CA MET A 47 16.06 7.43 -1.44
C MET A 47 14.98 7.06 -0.43
N ARG A 48 15.26 7.11 0.87
CA ARG A 48 14.27 6.84 1.92
C ARG A 48 13.11 7.83 1.93
N GLN A 49 13.28 9.01 1.33
CA GLN A 49 12.22 10.01 1.19
C GLN A 49 11.35 9.77 -0.04
N THR A 50 11.89 9.09 -1.06
CA THR A 50 11.21 8.86 -2.34
C THR A 50 10.55 7.50 -2.43
N THR A 51 11.13 6.49 -1.77
CA THR A 51 10.73 5.10 -1.89
C THR A 51 10.90 4.40 -0.56
N GLU A 52 9.99 3.49 -0.24
CA GLU A 52 10.09 2.72 0.97
C GLU A 52 11.24 1.70 0.91
N GLN A 53 12.09 1.70 1.94
CA GLN A 53 13.30 0.87 1.96
C GLN A 53 13.36 -0.05 3.15
N TYR A 54 13.56 -1.33 2.87
CA TYR A 54 13.77 -2.36 3.88
C TYR A 54 15.21 -2.85 3.84
N ASN A 55 15.98 -2.49 4.87
CA ASN A 55 17.35 -2.96 5.02
C ASN A 55 17.37 -4.18 5.94
N VAL A 56 17.50 -5.37 5.36
CA VAL A 56 17.49 -6.61 6.12
C VAL A 56 18.91 -7.09 6.37
N ARG A 57 19.20 -7.36 7.64
CA ARG A 57 20.44 -8.03 8.01
C ARG A 57 20.30 -9.53 7.76
N ALA A 58 20.79 -9.99 6.62
CA ALA A 58 20.75 -11.39 6.23
C ALA A 58 21.97 -11.74 5.36
N ASP A 59 22.39 -13.00 5.43
CA ASP A 59 23.33 -13.57 4.48
C ASP A 59 22.57 -14.02 3.23
N GLY A 60 23.09 -13.68 2.04
CA GLY A 60 22.50 -14.12 0.78
C GLY A 60 22.67 -15.63 0.53
N GLY A 61 23.58 -16.29 1.25
CA GLY A 61 23.72 -17.75 1.23
C GLY A 61 22.78 -18.49 2.18
N ASP A 62 22.09 -17.80 3.09
CA ASP A 62 21.18 -18.41 4.05
C ASP A 62 19.77 -18.50 3.46
N MET A 63 19.41 -19.70 3.00
CA MET A 63 18.12 -19.95 2.36
C MET A 63 16.94 -19.79 3.33
N ALA A 64 17.12 -20.08 4.63
CA ALA A 64 16.07 -19.91 5.62
C ALA A 64 15.78 -18.42 5.84
N ALA A 65 16.83 -17.62 6.02
CA ALA A 65 16.70 -16.18 6.18
C ALA A 65 16.07 -15.50 4.95
N LEU A 66 16.46 -15.93 3.73
CA LEU A 66 15.84 -15.42 2.51
C LEU A 66 14.36 -15.80 2.40
N ASN A 67 14.01 -17.04 2.74
CA ASN A 67 12.62 -17.48 2.74
C ASN A 67 11.77 -16.66 3.71
N ASP A 68 12.27 -16.39 4.92
CA ASP A 68 11.56 -15.56 5.91
C ASP A 68 11.33 -14.13 5.39
N ILE A 69 12.32 -13.56 4.71
CA ILE A 69 12.20 -12.24 4.07
C ILE A 69 11.13 -12.26 2.98
N PHE A 70 11.14 -13.26 2.10
CA PHE A 70 10.13 -13.37 1.04
C PHE A 70 8.72 -13.52 1.63
N GLN A 71 8.55 -14.37 2.64
CA GLN A 71 7.27 -14.52 3.33
C GLN A 71 6.82 -13.22 3.98
N TRP A 72 7.74 -12.47 4.59
CA TRP A 72 7.43 -11.19 5.21
C TRP A 72 6.99 -10.14 4.18
N ILE A 73 7.69 -10.03 3.04
CA ILE A 73 7.34 -9.10 1.95
C ILE A 73 5.98 -9.44 1.33
N GLN A 74 5.66 -10.73 1.25
CA GLN A 74 4.39 -11.21 0.70
C GLN A 74 3.21 -11.00 1.65
N ARG A 75 3.43 -10.52 2.88
CA ARG A 75 2.32 -10.25 3.79
C ARG A 75 1.45 -9.13 3.23
N PRO A 76 0.13 -9.33 3.18
CA PRO A 76 -0.81 -8.30 2.73
C PRO A 76 -0.81 -7.05 3.62
N ASP A 77 -0.31 -7.18 4.86
CA ASP A 77 -0.30 -6.13 5.89
C ASP A 77 0.99 -5.28 5.91
N ALA A 78 1.82 -5.37 4.88
CA ALA A 78 3.01 -4.51 4.73
C ALA A 78 2.59 -3.05 4.42
N PRO A 79 3.38 -2.02 4.78
CA PRO A 79 2.98 -0.62 5.07
C PRO A 79 2.36 0.22 3.95
N ALA A 80 2.02 -0.39 2.80
CA ALA A 80 0.87 0.08 2.03
C ALA A 80 -0.43 0.08 2.88
N SER A 81 -0.42 -0.57 4.05
CA SER A 81 -1.52 -0.61 5.02
C SER A 81 -1.80 0.71 5.76
N GLU A 82 -0.87 1.67 5.88
CA GLU A 82 -1.12 2.87 6.70
C GLU A 82 -2.23 3.78 6.12
N ASP A 83 -2.19 4.04 4.81
CA ASP A 83 -3.28 4.76 4.13
C ASP A 83 -4.59 3.94 4.15
N LEU A 84 -4.47 2.61 4.10
CA LEU A 84 -5.62 1.71 4.23
C LEU A 84 -6.23 1.76 5.64
N ASP A 85 -5.44 1.88 6.69
CA ASP A 85 -5.89 1.87 8.07
C ASP A 85 -6.62 3.16 8.44
N ILE A 86 -6.14 4.32 7.98
CA ILE A 86 -6.83 5.61 8.18
C ILE A 86 -8.23 5.55 7.56
N PHE A 87 -8.33 5.04 6.34
CA PHE A 87 -9.61 4.89 5.64
C PHE A 87 -10.58 3.97 6.41
N ASN A 88 -10.09 2.83 6.91
CA ASN A 88 -10.89 1.88 7.67
C ASN A 88 -11.37 2.50 9.00
N VAL A 89 -10.52 3.28 9.68
CA VAL A 89 -10.87 4.01 10.91
C VAL A 89 -11.95 5.06 10.64
N CYS A 90 -11.82 5.84 9.57
CA CYS A 90 -12.83 6.84 9.20
C CYS A 90 -14.18 6.19 8.85
N LEU A 91 -14.17 5.11 8.07
CA LEU A 91 -15.39 4.38 7.72
C LEU A 91 -16.06 3.74 8.94
N ALA A 92 -15.28 3.18 9.86
CA ALA A 92 -15.81 2.62 11.10
C ALA A 92 -16.48 3.70 11.98
N GLY A 93 -15.90 4.92 12.01
CA GLY A 93 -16.50 6.07 12.67
C GLY A 93 -17.84 6.46 12.05
N LEU A 94 -17.91 6.52 10.71
CA LEU A 94 -19.15 6.83 9.99
C LEU A 94 -20.22 5.74 10.18
N ALA A 95 -19.82 4.47 10.28
CA ALA A 95 -20.74 3.37 10.55
C ALA A 95 -21.44 3.47 11.91
N GLN A 96 -20.76 4.06 12.90
CA GLN A 96 -21.29 4.27 14.24
C GLN A 96 -22.14 5.54 14.34
N ALA A 97 -22.05 6.45 13.37
CA ALA A 97 -22.90 7.64 13.33
C ALA A 97 -24.38 7.22 13.20
N SER A 98 -25.25 7.88 13.96
CA SER A 98 -26.70 7.65 13.94
C SER A 98 -27.38 8.33 12.74
N SER A 99 -26.79 9.40 12.21
CA SER A 99 -27.23 10.15 11.04
C SER A 99 -26.02 10.70 10.31
N LEU A 100 -26.10 10.81 8.98
CA LEU A 100 -25.11 11.50 8.15
C LEU A 100 -25.76 12.72 7.53
N GLU A 101 -25.02 13.82 7.49
CA GLU A 101 -25.47 15.02 6.77
C GLU A 101 -25.51 14.74 5.26
N PRO A 102 -26.41 15.38 4.50
CA PRO A 102 -26.52 15.17 3.06
C PRO A 102 -25.20 15.46 2.32
N GLU A 103 -24.40 16.40 2.80
CA GLU A 103 -23.08 16.69 2.25
C GLU A 103 -22.11 15.51 2.41
N ASP A 104 -22.16 14.79 3.54
CA ASP A 104 -21.30 13.63 3.81
C ASP A 104 -21.71 12.41 2.98
N VAL A 105 -23.02 12.27 2.73
CA VAL A 105 -23.55 11.24 1.81
C VAL A 105 -23.05 11.50 0.38
N ASP A 106 -23.04 12.75 -0.08
CA ASP A 106 -22.55 13.08 -1.41
C ASP A 106 -21.02 12.95 -1.52
N LYS A 107 -20.26 13.28 -0.46
CA LYS A 107 -18.83 12.97 -0.36
C LYS A 107 -18.56 11.46 -0.44
N LEU A 108 -19.33 10.64 0.27
CA LEU A 108 -19.21 9.17 0.23
C LEU A 108 -19.49 8.61 -1.16
N LYS A 109 -20.50 9.15 -1.88
CA LYS A 109 -20.76 8.78 -3.28
C LYS A 109 -19.60 9.18 -4.19
N GLY A 110 -19.01 10.36 -3.99
CA GLY A 110 -17.83 10.80 -4.74
C GLY A 110 -16.61 9.91 -4.50
N ILE A 111 -16.34 9.56 -3.24
CA ILE A 111 -15.27 8.63 -2.87
C ILE A 111 -15.51 7.25 -3.50
N LYS A 112 -16.74 6.74 -3.45
CA LYS A 112 -17.12 5.48 -4.09
C LYS A 112 -16.80 5.50 -5.59
N ALA A 113 -17.27 6.52 -6.31
CA ALA A 113 -17.06 6.62 -7.75
C ALA A 113 -15.56 6.62 -8.12
N HIS A 114 -14.74 7.32 -7.33
CA HIS A 114 -13.30 7.36 -7.53
C HIS A 114 -12.62 6.01 -7.28
N ILE A 115 -13.04 5.29 -6.22
CA ILE A 115 -12.51 3.94 -5.94
C ILE A 115 -12.92 2.96 -7.04
N GLU A 116 -14.16 3.03 -7.54
CA GLU A 116 -14.65 2.19 -8.65
C GLU A 116 -13.85 2.42 -9.94
N GLU A 117 -13.56 3.67 -10.28
CA GLU A 117 -12.71 4.03 -11.41
C GLU A 117 -11.28 3.47 -11.25
N THR A 118 -10.71 3.62 -10.05
CA THR A 118 -9.36 3.10 -9.75
C THR A 118 -9.31 1.57 -9.81
N CYS A 119 -10.32 0.88 -9.30
CA CYS A 119 -10.46 -0.57 -9.43
C CYS A 119 -10.54 -1.01 -10.90
N ALA A 120 -11.29 -0.27 -11.74
CA ALA A 120 -11.42 -0.59 -13.16
C ALA A 120 -10.08 -0.45 -13.90
N MET A 121 -9.31 0.61 -13.60
CA MET A 121 -7.96 0.79 -14.13
C MET A 121 -7.02 -0.34 -13.68
N LEU A 122 -7.00 -0.65 -12.38
CA LEU A 122 -6.15 -1.71 -11.84
C LEU A 122 -6.49 -3.09 -12.41
N GLN A 123 -7.78 -3.40 -12.58
CA GLN A 123 -8.23 -4.64 -13.21
C GLN A 123 -7.74 -4.74 -14.66
N HIS A 124 -7.84 -3.64 -15.42
CA HIS A 124 -7.32 -3.59 -16.80
C HIS A 124 -5.82 -3.86 -16.86
N GLU A 125 -5.02 -3.27 -15.95
CA GLU A 125 -3.57 -3.50 -15.90
C GLU A 125 -3.22 -4.94 -15.52
N ILE A 126 -3.95 -5.54 -14.58
CA ILE A 126 -3.80 -6.95 -14.18
C ILE A 126 -4.04 -7.87 -15.37
N ASP A 127 -5.09 -7.60 -16.16
CA ASP A 127 -5.47 -8.41 -17.31
C ASP A 127 -4.46 -8.29 -18.46
N GLU A 128 -3.93 -7.09 -18.72
CA GLU A 128 -2.95 -6.84 -19.79
C GLU A 128 -1.54 -7.37 -19.48
N LYS A 129 -1.06 -7.18 -18.24
CA LYS A 129 0.35 -7.41 -17.88
C LYS A 129 0.60 -8.72 -17.12
N ARG A 130 -0.45 -9.53 -16.89
CA ARG A 130 -0.47 -10.61 -15.88
C ARG A 130 -0.12 -10.06 -14.51
N GLY A 131 -1.14 -9.59 -13.80
CA GLY A 131 -1.01 -8.98 -12.49
C GLY A 131 -0.21 -9.82 -11.49
N THR A 132 0.48 -9.11 -10.61
CA THR A 132 1.18 -9.67 -9.46
C THR A 132 0.18 -10.08 -8.38
N SER A 133 0.56 -11.02 -7.51
CA SER A 133 -0.28 -11.40 -6.36
C SER A 133 -0.64 -10.23 -5.43
N ARG A 134 0.19 -9.16 -5.44
CA ARG A 134 -0.08 -7.92 -4.70
C ARG A 134 -1.21 -7.12 -5.35
N GLU A 135 -1.19 -6.94 -6.66
CA GLU A 135 -2.24 -6.19 -7.39
C GLU A 135 -3.58 -6.91 -7.30
N GLU A 136 -3.59 -8.24 -7.45
CA GLU A 136 -4.80 -9.07 -7.25
C GLU A 136 -5.33 -9.00 -5.81
N TRP A 137 -4.44 -8.89 -4.82
CA TRP A 137 -4.85 -8.68 -3.44
C TRP A 137 -5.43 -7.28 -3.23
N LEU A 138 -4.75 -6.24 -3.74
CA LEU A 138 -5.17 -4.85 -3.61
C LEU A 138 -6.55 -4.63 -4.23
N LEU A 139 -6.78 -5.18 -5.43
CA LEU A 139 -8.07 -5.12 -6.10
C LEU A 139 -9.19 -5.80 -5.27
N ARG A 140 -8.92 -6.98 -4.70
CA ARG A 140 -9.89 -7.66 -3.81
C ARG A 140 -10.21 -6.80 -2.59
N GLU A 141 -9.20 -6.15 -2.00
CA GLU A 141 -9.40 -5.31 -0.83
C GLU A 141 -10.16 -4.02 -1.15
N MET A 142 -9.87 -3.37 -2.28
CA MET A 142 -10.63 -2.22 -2.76
C MET A 142 -12.09 -2.56 -3.06
N ASN A 143 -12.35 -3.74 -3.63
CA ASN A 143 -13.72 -4.23 -3.85
C ASN A 143 -14.49 -4.47 -2.55
N LYS A 144 -13.85 -4.99 -1.49
CA LYS A 144 -14.49 -5.09 -0.17
C LYS A 144 -14.91 -3.72 0.37
N ARG A 145 -14.09 -2.70 0.15
CA ARG A 145 -14.37 -1.32 0.58
C ARG A 145 -15.57 -0.72 -0.14
N ILE A 146 -15.68 -0.94 -1.45
CA ILE A 146 -16.89 -0.58 -2.21
C ILE A 146 -18.11 -1.24 -1.57
N GLY A 147 -18.02 -2.53 -1.21
CA GLY A 147 -19.07 -3.23 -0.47
C GLY A 147 -19.44 -2.57 0.86
N TYR A 148 -18.44 -2.13 1.64
CA TYR A 148 -18.67 -1.43 2.90
C TYR A 148 -19.35 -0.06 2.72
N ILE A 149 -18.88 0.74 1.76
CA ILE A 149 -19.51 2.05 1.44
C ILE A 149 -20.95 1.84 0.98
N ASN A 150 -21.23 0.84 0.14
CA ASN A 150 -22.59 0.52 -0.28
C ASN A 150 -23.48 0.20 0.93
N GLY A 151 -23.00 -0.62 1.87
CA GLY A 151 -23.74 -0.91 3.11
C GLY A 151 -24.04 0.35 3.95
N LEU A 152 -23.10 1.30 4.01
CA LEU A 152 -23.33 2.60 4.68
C LEU A 152 -24.36 3.46 3.94
N LEU A 153 -24.25 3.55 2.61
CA LEU A 153 -25.20 4.31 1.79
C LEU A 153 -26.62 3.73 1.89
N ASP A 154 -26.77 2.41 1.96
CA ASP A 154 -28.08 1.78 2.14
C ASP A 154 -28.66 2.07 3.53
N LYS A 155 -27.84 1.96 4.58
CA LYS A 155 -28.23 2.27 5.97
C LYS A 155 -28.71 3.71 6.14
N HIS A 156 -28.03 4.67 5.53
CA HIS A 156 -28.32 6.10 5.70
C HIS A 156 -29.23 6.67 4.59
N GLY A 157 -29.27 6.05 3.41
CA GLY A 157 -30.15 6.42 2.29
C GLY A 157 -31.59 5.93 2.48
N GLY A 158 -31.79 4.73 3.05
CA GLY A 158 -33.12 4.18 3.34
C GLY A 158 -33.85 4.88 4.51
N ALA A 159 -33.11 5.54 5.41
CA ALA A 159 -33.70 6.30 6.50
C ALA A 159 -34.47 7.55 6.02
N ARG A 160 -34.18 8.07 4.82
CA ARG A 160 -34.86 9.25 4.27
C ARG A 160 -36.13 8.92 3.48
N THR A 161 -36.23 7.76 2.83
CA THR A 161 -37.48 7.37 2.16
C THR A 161 -38.59 7.09 3.16
N ALA A 162 -38.28 6.46 4.30
CA ALA A 162 -39.25 6.23 5.36
C ALA A 162 -39.69 7.52 6.11
N ALA A 163 -38.83 8.55 6.17
CA ALA A 163 -39.16 9.82 6.82
C ALA A 163 -39.84 10.84 5.89
N ALA A 164 -39.80 10.64 4.58
CA ALA A 164 -40.49 11.49 3.60
C ALA A 164 -41.90 10.98 3.24
N GLU A 165 -42.26 9.76 3.64
CA GLU A 165 -43.56 9.12 3.39
C GLU A 165 -44.48 9.06 4.64
N ALA A 166 -44.11 9.71 5.76
CA ALA A 166 -44.92 9.81 6.99
C ALA A 166 -45.30 11.27 7.28
#